data_AF-A0A3C2BY60-F1
#
_entry.id   AF-A0A3C2BY60-F1
#
_cell.length_a   1.000
_cell.length_b   1.000
_cell.length_c   1.000
_cell.angle_alpha   90.00
_cell.angle_beta   90.00
_cell.angle_gamma   90.00
#
_symmetry.space_group_name_H-M   'P 1'
#
loop_
_entity.id
_entity.type
_entity.pdbx_description
1 polymer ?
#
loop_
_entity_poly.entity_id
_entity_poly.type
_entity_poly.pdbx_seq_one_letter_code
_entity_poly.pdbx_strand_id
1 'polypeptide(L)' 'MAKPGRLGVGIIGAGKVGAVLGAALRGAEHAVVGVSAVSEASRERAEALLPGVPVLEIQDIVERSELVLLAVP' A
#
# COMPACT_ATOMS: atom_id res chain seq x y z
N MET A 1 17.11 8.10 14.23
CA MET A 1 17.18 6.65 14.48
C MET A 1 15.79 6.09 14.21
N ALA A 2 15.63 5.23 13.20
CA ALA A 2 14.33 4.62 12.91
C ALA A 2 13.89 3.76 14.11
N LYS A 3 12.61 3.88 14.50
CA LYS A 3 12.06 3.06 15.59
C LYS A 3 12.17 1.58 15.21
N PRO A 4 12.60 0.68 16.11
CA PRO A 4 12.59 -0.76 15.83
C PRO A 4 11.20 -1.24 15.39
N GLY A 5 11.13 -2.08 14.36
CA GLY A 5 9.88 -2.75 13.93
C GLY A 5 9.00 -2.01 12.91
N ARG A 6 9.53 -1.09 12.11
CA ARG A 6 8.84 -0.58 10.92
C ARG A 6 9.06 -1.52 9.74
N LEU A 7 7.98 -1.77 9.01
CA LEU A 7 7.93 -2.71 7.90
C LEU A 7 7.71 -1.98 6.58
N GLY A 8 8.28 -2.52 5.50
CA GLY A 8 7.87 -2.32 4.13
C GLY A 8 6.54 -3.03 3.88
N VAL A 9 5.49 -2.26 3.64
CA VAL A 9 4.11 -2.74 3.46
C VAL A 9 3.71 -2.63 2.00
N GLY A 10 3.37 -3.78 1.40
CA GLY A 10 2.73 -3.87 0.09
C GLY A 10 1.23 -4.04 0.22
N ILE A 11 0.46 -3.39 -0.65
CA ILE A 11 -1.01 -3.44 -0.61
C ILE A 11 -1.53 -4.01 -1.91
N ILE A 12 -2.24 -5.14 -1.85
CA ILE A 12 -2.92 -5.71 -3.01
C ILE A 12 -4.40 -5.34 -2.91
N GLY A 13 -4.81 -4.37 -3.73
CA GLY A 13 -6.17 -3.82 -3.78
C GLY A 13 -6.30 -2.43 -3.15
N ALA A 14 -6.27 -1.37 -3.96
CA ALA A 14 -6.61 0.01 -3.59
C ALA A 14 -8.14 0.25 -3.44
N GLY A 15 -8.82 -0.71 -2.83
CA GLY A 15 -10.24 -0.64 -2.48
C GLY A 15 -10.51 0.35 -1.34
N LYS A 16 -11.74 0.33 -0.82
CA LYS A 16 -12.11 1.14 0.35
C LYS A 16 -11.32 0.76 1.60
N VAL A 17 -10.93 -0.52 1.71
CA VAL A 17 -10.19 -1.05 2.85
C VAL A 17 -8.68 -0.89 2.65
N GLY A 18 -8.12 -1.42 1.56
CA GLY A 18 -6.66 -1.44 1.37
C GLY A 18 -6.02 -0.06 1.37
N ALA A 19 -6.61 0.94 0.69
CA ALA A 19 -6.05 2.30 0.66
C ALA A 19 -6.12 2.98 2.04
N VAL A 20 -7.21 2.77 2.80
CA VAL A 20 -7.38 3.35 4.14
C VAL A 20 -6.43 2.71 5.16
N LEU A 21 -6.33 1.38 5.17
CA LEU A 21 -5.38 0.67 6.04
C LEU A 21 -3.94 1.02 5.67
N GLY A 22 -3.63 1.16 4.39
CA GLY A 22 -2.34 1.65 3.91
C GLY A 22 -1.99 3.02 4.47
N ALA A 23 -2.93 3.98 4.39
CA ALA A 23 -2.72 5.32 4.90
C ALA A 23 -2.52 5.32 6.43
N ALA A 24 -3.27 4.48 7.16
CA ALA A 24 -3.10 4.31 8.60
C ALA A 24 -1.72 3.73 8.98
N LEU A 25 -1.26 2.69 8.27
CA LEU A 25 0.06 2.10 8.47
C LEU A 25 1.18 3.10 8.14
N ARG A 26 1.03 3.88 7.07
CA ARG A 26 1.94 4.98 6.75
C ARG A 26 1.98 6.05 7.85
N GLY A 27 0.81 6.39 8.41
CA GLY A 27 0.70 7.29 9.56
C GLY A 27 1.37 6.74 10.82
N ALA A 28 1.44 5.41 10.97
CA ALA A 28 2.22 4.73 12.00
C ALA A 28 3.72 4.56 11.65
N GLU A 29 4.19 5.28 10.62
CA GLU A 29 5.57 5.32 10.12
C GLU A 29 6.05 4.02 9.44
N HIS A 30 5.15 3.14 9.00
CA HIS A 30 5.52 2.04 8.09
C HIS A 30 5.76 2.58 6.67
N ALA A 31 6.67 1.94 5.93
CA ALA A 31 6.96 2.32 4.55
C ALA A 31 5.97 1.60 3.63
N VAL A 32 5.05 2.31 2.98
CA VAL A 32 4.20 1.70 1.95
C VAL A 32 4.99 1.65 0.65
N VAL A 33 5.42 0.45 0.25
CA VAL A 33 6.37 0.24 -0.86
C VAL A 33 5.71 0.17 -2.24
N GLY A 34 4.41 -0.13 -2.27
CA GLY A 34 3.62 -0.19 -3.50
C GLY A 34 2.18 -0.61 -3.23
N VAL A 35 1.31 -0.28 -4.19
CA VAL A 35 -0.12 -0.62 -4.15
C VAL A 35 -0.61 -1.13 -5.50
N SER A 36 -1.46 -2.15 -5.54
CA SER A 36 -2.12 -2.57 -6.78
C SER A 36 -3.50 -1.89 -6.93
N ALA A 37 -3.76 -1.35 -8.11
CA ALA A 37 -4.98 -0.62 -8.44
C ALA A 37 -5.38 -0.85 -9.91
N VAL A 38 -6.44 -1.63 -10.13
CA VAL A 38 -6.83 -2.11 -11.47
C VAL A 38 -7.92 -1.27 -12.15
N SER A 39 -8.73 -0.52 -11.38
CA SER A 39 -9.76 0.37 -11.90
C SER A 39 -9.40 1.84 -11.69
N GLU A 40 -9.95 2.74 -12.51
CA GLU A 40 -9.75 4.19 -12.32
C GLU A 40 -10.15 4.65 -10.92
N ALA A 41 -11.33 4.26 -10.45
CA ALA A 41 -11.78 4.59 -9.10
C ALA A 41 -10.83 4.08 -7.99
N SER A 42 -10.12 2.97 -8.21
CA SER A 42 -9.09 2.48 -7.27
C SER A 42 -7.78 3.26 -7.39
N ARG A 43 -7.41 3.71 -8.60
CA ARG A 43 -6.22 4.53 -8.84
C ARG A 43 -6.37 5.95 -8.28
N GLU A 44 -7.51 6.60 -8.52
CA GLU A 44 -7.84 7.90 -7.93
C GLU A 44 -7.79 7.85 -6.40
N ARG A 45 -8.32 6.78 -5.81
CA ARG A 45 -8.28 6.59 -4.35
C ARG A 45 -6.86 6.34 -3.84
N ALA A 46 -6.05 5.59 -4.58
CA ALA A 46 -4.63 5.40 -4.25
C ALA A 46 -3.88 6.73 -4.27
N GLU A 47 -4.05 7.55 -5.29
CA GLU A 47 -3.42 8.88 -5.37
C GLU A 47 -3.86 9.79 -4.20
N ALA A 48 -5.16 9.80 -3.89
CA ALA A 48 -5.71 10.65 -2.83
C ALA A 48 -5.26 10.24 -1.42
N LEU A 49 -5.19 8.94 -1.12
CA LEU A 49 -4.91 8.44 0.25
C LEU A 49 -3.45 8.03 0.45
N LEU A 50 -2.74 7.72 -0.62
CA LEU A 50 -1.35 7.23 -0.61
C LEU A 50 -0.49 8.04 -1.58
N PRO A 51 -0.44 9.38 -1.47
CA PRO A 51 0.30 10.21 -2.41
C PRO A 51 1.77 9.81 -2.48
N GLY A 52 2.27 9.66 -3.71
CA GLY A 52 3.64 9.24 -4.01
C GLY A 52 3.94 7.75 -3.79
N VAL A 53 2.97 6.92 -3.38
CA VAL A 53 3.14 5.46 -3.40
C VAL A 53 2.98 4.98 -4.84
N PRO A 54 3.95 4.22 -5.39
CA PRO A 54 3.84 3.75 -6.77
C PRO A 54 2.73 2.70 -6.90
N VAL A 55 1.96 2.80 -7.99
CA VAL A 55 1.12 1.70 -8.44
C VAL A 55 2.00 0.70 -9.18
N LEU A 56 2.05 -0.54 -8.68
CA LEU A 56 2.95 -1.58 -9.18
C LEU A 56 2.17 -2.85 -9.52
N GLU A 57 2.80 -3.72 -10.33
CA GLU A 57 2.33 -5.08 -10.52
C GLU A 57 2.45 -5.88 -9.23
N ILE A 58 1.57 -6.88 -9.05
CA ILE A 58 1.46 -7.63 -7.80
C ILE A 58 2.78 -8.31 -7.43
N GLN A 59 3.48 -8.88 -8.41
CA GLN A 59 4.78 -9.53 -8.21
C GLN A 59 5.84 -8.58 -7.65
N ASP A 60 5.93 -7.35 -8.18
CA ASP A 60 6.86 -6.32 -7.69
C ASP A 60 6.52 -5.88 -6.27
N ILE A 61 5.23 -5.81 -5.94
CA ILE A 61 4.79 -5.46 -4.59
C ILE A 61 5.24 -6.54 -3.61
N VAL A 62 5.00 -7.82 -3.92
CA VAL A 62 5.36 -8.94 -3.05
C VAL A 62 6.87 -9.03 -2.83
N GLU A 63 7.67 -8.87 -3.88
CA GLU A 63 9.14 -8.93 -3.81
C GLU A 63 9.73 -7.83 -2.90
N ARG A 64 9.12 -6.63 -2.91
CA ARG A 64 9.61 -5.46 -2.15
C ARG A 64 9.08 -5.38 -0.72
N SER A 65 8.16 -6.26 -0.34
CA SER A 65 7.41 -6.15 0.91
C SER A 65 7.93 -7.07 2.00
N GLU A 66 7.97 -6.56 3.23
CA GLU A 66 8.15 -7.36 4.45
C GLU A 66 6.78 -7.81 5.02
N LEU A 67 5.71 -7.09 4.68
CA LEU A 67 4.31 -7.43 4.97
C LEU A 67 3.43 -7.11 3.77
N VAL A 68 2.53 -8.02 3.41
CA VAL A 68 1.56 -7.83 2.34
C VAL A 68 0.14 -7.80 2.91
N LEU A 69 -0.60 -6.75 2.56
CA LEU A 69 -2.02 -6.59 2.90
C LEU A 69 -2.87 -7.00 1.70
N LEU A 70 -3.51 -8.16 1.79
CA LEU A 70 -4.46 -8.66 0.80
C LEU A 70 -5.84 -8.05 1.06
N ALA A 71 -6.23 -7.05 0.27
CA ALA A 71 -7.52 -6.36 0.34
C ALA A 71 -8.34 -6.55 -0.94
N VAL A 72 -8.32 -7.78 -1.46
CA VAL A 72 -9.13 -8.24 -2.60
C VAL A 72 -10.33 -9.06 -2.09
N PRO A 73 -11.48 -9.06 -2.79
CA PRO A 73 -12.60 -9.93 -2.46
C PRO A 73 -12.26 -11.43 -2.60
#